data_AF-A0A5D8YE30-F1
#
_entry.id   AF-A0A5D8YE30-F1
#
_cell.length_a   1.000
_cell.length_b   1.000
_cell.length_c   1.000
_cell.angle_alpha   90.00
_cell.angle_beta   90.00
_cell.angle_gamma   90.00
#
_symmetry.space_group_name_H-M   'P 1'
#
loop_
_entity.id
_entity.type
_entity.pdbx_description
1 polymer ?
#
loop_
_entity_poly.entity_id
_entity_poly.type
_entity_poly.pdbx_seq_one_letter_code
_entity_poly.pdbx_strand_id
1 'polypeptide(L)'
;MTEIKIGIKIISELKSFVSLITQDDMTLDNFWKSSKAFTRNRKLPFERLVLLIVKLCKKTLSIEPEAFFEELGEPEPCSVSAFTQQRIKLKASFFDWWNRVLWSSYYYYSGASVKRHKGFV
;
A
#
# COMPACT_ATOMS: atom_id res chain seq x y z
N MET A 1 -10.98 9.76 -19.45
CA MET A 1 -12.06 8.98 -18.77
C MET A 1 -11.69 7.50 -18.59
N THR A 2 -11.12 6.82 -19.60
CA THR A 2 -10.73 5.39 -19.53
C THR A 2 -9.62 5.12 -18.50
N GLU A 3 -8.57 5.95 -18.46
CA GLU A 3 -7.47 5.81 -17.50
C GLU A 3 -7.92 5.95 -16.03
N ILE A 4 -8.86 6.87 -15.77
CA ILE A 4 -9.43 7.05 -14.42
C ILE A 4 -10.18 5.77 -13.99
N LYS A 5 -10.95 5.14 -14.88
CA LYS A 5 -11.64 3.88 -14.60
C LYS A 5 -10.67 2.73 -14.32
N ILE A 6 -9.54 2.66 -15.03
CA ILE A 6 -8.49 1.67 -14.80
C ILE A 6 -7.83 1.91 -13.43
N GLY A 7 -7.48 3.16 -13.11
CA GLY A 7 -6.90 3.52 -11.81
C GLY A 7 -7.78 3.12 -10.63
N ILE A 8 -9.10 3.33 -10.72
CA ILE A 8 -10.06 2.90 -9.69
C ILE A 8 -10.05 1.37 -9.51
N LYS A 9 -10.01 0.61 -10.61
CA LYS A 9 -9.94 -0.86 -10.55
C LYS A 9 -8.64 -1.35 -9.93
N ILE A 10 -7.50 -0.77 -10.30
CA ILE A 10 -6.20 -1.10 -9.70
C ILE A 10 -6.21 -0.81 -8.19
N ILE A 11 -6.75 0.34 -7.77
CA ILE A 11 -6.91 0.66 -6.35
C ILE A 11 -7.78 -0.38 -5.63
N SER A 12 -8.84 -0.88 -6.28
CA SER A 12 -9.68 -1.95 -5.72
C SER A 12 -8.93 -3.27 -5.56
N GLU A 13 -8.12 -3.67 -6.54
CA GLU A 13 -7.27 -4.87 -6.45
C GLU A 13 -6.26 -4.76 -5.30
N LEU A 14 -5.60 -3.60 -5.21
CA LEU A 14 -4.62 -3.33 -4.17
C LEU A 14 -5.26 -3.37 -2.77
N LYS A 15 -6.45 -2.80 -2.59
CA LYS A 15 -7.22 -2.92 -1.34
C LYS A 15 -7.59 -4.37 -1.03
N SER A 16 -8.02 -5.12 -2.04
CA SER A 16 -8.38 -6.54 -1.90
C SER A 16 -7.17 -7.38 -1.49
N PHE A 17 -6.00 -7.11 -2.08
CA PHE A 17 -4.74 -7.73 -1.67
C PHE A 17 -4.41 -7.44 -0.20
N VAL A 18 -4.50 -6.19 0.25
CA VAL A 18 -4.27 -5.85 1.68
C VAL A 18 -5.25 -6.58 2.58
N SER A 19 -6.54 -6.59 2.22
CA SER A 19 -7.56 -7.29 3.01
C SER A 19 -7.31 -8.79 3.08
N LEU A 20 -6.89 -9.41 1.97
CA LEU A 20 -6.60 -10.84 1.90
C LEU A 20 -5.42 -11.20 2.81
N ILE A 21 -4.30 -10.46 2.70
CA ILE A 21 -3.14 -10.75 3.53
C ILE A 21 -3.46 -10.51 4.99
N THR A 22 -4.22 -9.46 5.36
CA THR A 22 -4.56 -9.19 6.77
C THR A 22 -5.47 -10.23 7.42
N GLN A 23 -6.16 -11.05 6.62
CA GLN A 23 -7.03 -12.11 7.12
C GLN A 23 -6.30 -13.44 7.34
N ASP A 24 -5.08 -13.58 6.82
CA ASP A 24 -4.26 -14.79 6.94
C ASP A 24 -2.93 -14.51 7.63
N ASP A 25 -2.86 -14.88 8.92
CA ASP A 25 -1.69 -14.70 9.77
C ASP A 25 -0.44 -15.43 9.23
N MET A 26 -0.58 -16.56 8.55
CA MET A 26 0.55 -17.30 7.97
C MET A 26 1.16 -16.54 6.79
N THR A 27 0.31 -15.91 5.98
CA THR A 27 0.75 -15.06 4.87
C THR A 27 1.34 -13.74 5.38
N LEU A 28 0.83 -13.19 6.48
CA LEU A 28 1.38 -11.97 7.09
C LEU A 28 2.80 -12.12 7.60
N ASP A 29 3.15 -13.25 8.23
CA ASP A 29 4.50 -13.44 8.79
C ASP A 29 5.59 -13.39 7.68
N ASN A 30 5.22 -13.71 6.44
CA ASN A 30 6.09 -13.57 5.27
C ASN A 30 6.40 -12.12 4.88
N PHE A 31 5.64 -11.15 5.38
CA PHE A 31 5.76 -9.73 5.04
C PHE A 31 6.38 -8.88 6.16
N TRP A 32 6.56 -9.42 7.36
CA TRP A 32 6.99 -8.65 8.54
C TRP A 32 8.34 -9.17 9.06
N LYS A 33 9.24 -8.30 9.51
CA LYS A 33 10.57 -8.72 10.01
C LYS A 33 10.54 -9.56 11.29
N SER A 34 9.44 -9.53 12.03
CA SER A 34 9.25 -10.28 13.27
C SER A 34 7.77 -10.61 13.43
N SER A 35 7.48 -11.81 13.92
CA SER A 35 6.13 -12.28 14.27
C SER A 35 5.43 -11.41 15.34
N LYS A 36 6.19 -10.58 16.06
CA LYS A 36 5.64 -9.60 17.03
C LYS A 36 5.47 -8.20 16.45
N ALA A 37 5.87 -7.94 15.20
CA ALA A 37 5.63 -6.65 14.56
C ALA A 37 4.12 -6.37 14.51
N PHE A 38 3.69 -5.10 14.55
CA PHE A 38 2.27 -4.69 14.45
C PHE A 38 1.24 -5.29 15.45
N THR A 39 1.65 -6.17 16.37
CA THR A 39 0.77 -6.79 17.39
C THR A 39 0.27 -5.81 18.46
N ARG A 40 0.94 -4.68 18.64
CA ARG A 40 0.53 -3.64 19.59
C ARG A 40 -0.46 -2.68 18.94
N ASN A 41 -1.54 -2.37 19.65
CA ASN A 41 -2.47 -1.31 19.28
C ASN A 41 -1.77 0.06 19.28
N ARG A 42 -1.36 0.52 18.10
CA ARG A 42 -0.65 1.79 17.86
C ARG A 42 -1.43 2.57 16.80
N LYS A 43 -1.23 3.89 16.75
CA LYS A 43 -1.89 4.78 15.76
C LYS A 43 -1.70 4.36 14.29
N LEU A 44 -0.61 3.64 13.99
CA LEU A 44 -0.25 3.17 12.66
C LEU A 44 -0.12 1.62 12.65
N PRO A 45 -1.24 0.88 12.63
CA PRO A 45 -1.24 -0.56 12.37
C PRO A 45 -0.85 -0.85 10.91
N PHE A 46 -0.74 -2.13 10.59
CA PHE A 46 -0.28 -2.58 9.27
C PHE A 46 -1.12 -2.02 8.12
N GLU A 47 -2.45 -2.10 8.21
CA GLU A 47 -3.35 -1.63 7.14
C GLU A 47 -3.16 -0.14 6.88
N ARG A 48 -3.09 0.66 7.94
CA ARG A 48 -2.89 2.11 7.84
C ARG A 48 -1.52 2.46 7.27
N LEU A 49 -0.46 1.73 7.68
CA LEU A 49 0.88 1.90 7.11
C LEU A 49 0.87 1.63 5.61
N VAL A 50 0.26 0.51 5.19
CA VAL A 50 0.21 0.14 3.78
C VAL A 50 -0.60 1.16 2.99
N LEU A 51 -1.81 1.51 3.43
CA LEU A 51 -2.65 2.52 2.77
C LEU A 51 -1.95 3.87 2.64
N LEU A 52 -1.20 4.28 3.66
CA LEU A 52 -0.38 5.49 3.64
C LEU A 52 0.77 5.37 2.60
N ILE A 53 1.38 4.19 2.44
CA ILE A 53 2.37 3.93 1.38
C ILE A 53 1.70 3.97 -0.01
N VAL A 54 0.49 3.41 -0.17
CA VAL A 54 -0.26 3.39 -1.46
C VAL A 54 -0.59 4.79 -1.93
N LYS A 55 -0.90 5.69 -0.99
CA LYS A 55 -1.18 7.09 -1.29
C LYS A 55 -0.02 7.79 -1.98
N LEU A 56 1.15 7.14 -2.06
CA LEU A 56 2.35 7.55 -2.78
C LEU A 56 2.66 8.98 -2.39
N CYS A 57 3.30 9.18 -1.24
CA CYS A 57 3.64 10.49 -0.67
C CYS A 57 4.01 11.50 -1.79
N LYS A 58 3.02 12.25 -2.27
CA LYS A 58 3.17 13.16 -3.42
C LYS A 58 3.79 14.46 -2.94
N LYS A 59 3.70 14.69 -1.63
CA LYS A 59 4.26 15.81 -0.87
C LYS A 59 5.28 15.31 0.15
N THR A 60 5.79 16.24 0.96
CA THR A 60 6.74 15.93 2.03
C THR A 60 6.13 14.98 3.06
N LEU A 61 6.98 14.13 3.62
CA LEU A 61 6.56 13.10 4.57
C LEU A 61 5.91 13.65 5.85
N SER A 62 6.08 14.94 6.17
CA SER A 62 5.41 15.58 7.31
C SER A 62 3.93 15.88 7.04
N ILE A 63 3.58 16.23 5.81
CA ILE A 63 2.21 16.63 5.42
C ILE A 63 1.32 15.40 5.18
N GLU A 64 1.92 14.29 4.74
CA GLU A 64 1.18 13.09 4.33
C GLU A 64 0.49 12.36 5.50
N PRO A 65 1.12 12.14 6.67
CA PRO A 65 0.44 11.63 7.85
C PRO A 65 -0.66 12.56 8.35
N GLU A 66 -0.45 13.88 8.34
CA GLU A 66 -1.47 14.86 8.74
C GLU A 66 -2.73 14.71 7.88
N ALA A 67 -2.58 14.81 6.55
CA ALA A 67 -3.69 14.68 5.61
C ALA A 67 -4.34 13.28 5.66
N PHE A 68 -3.55 12.22 5.88
CA PHE A 68 -4.09 10.86 5.98
C PHE A 68 -4.94 10.65 7.23
N PHE A 69 -4.49 11.12 8.39
CA PHE A 69 -5.26 10.98 9.63
C PHE A 69 -6.48 11.91 9.65
N GLU A 70 -6.37 13.10 9.07
CA GLU A 70 -7.51 14.00 8.86
C GLU A 70 -8.63 13.34 8.02
N GLU A 71 -8.27 12.66 6.92
CA GLU A 71 -9.24 11.91 6.10
C GLU A 71 -9.88 10.73 6.84
N LEU A 72 -9.18 10.16 7.83
CA LEU A 72 -9.73 9.12 8.72
C LEU A 72 -10.61 9.70 9.83
N GLY A 73 -10.74 11.02 9.94
CA GLY A 73 -11.44 11.69 11.04
C GLY A 73 -10.66 11.64 12.36
N GLU A 74 -9.35 11.37 12.32
CA GLU A 74 -8.48 11.29 13.49
C GLU A 74 -7.63 12.56 13.60
N PRO A 75 -7.88 13.45 14.57
CA PRO A 75 -7.22 14.76 14.62
C PRO A 75 -5.75 14.70 15.06
N GLU A 76 -5.28 13.56 15.57
CA GLU A 76 -3.90 13.41 16.04
C GLU A 76 -3.08 12.46 15.15
N PRO A 77 -2.35 12.97 14.15
CA PRO A 77 -1.53 12.17 13.27
C PRO A 77 -0.36 11.50 14.00
N CYS A 78 0.20 10.45 13.38
CA CYS A 78 1.47 9.90 13.85
C CYS A 78 2.65 10.80 13.44
N SER A 79 3.72 10.82 14.23
CA SER A 79 4.95 11.51 13.85
C SER A 79 5.65 10.85 12.66
N VAL A 80 6.47 11.63 11.94
CA VAL A 80 7.35 11.12 10.86
C VAL A 80 8.27 10.00 11.35
N SER A 81 8.77 10.11 12.58
CA SER A 81 9.60 9.07 13.20
C SER A 81 8.81 7.78 13.45
N ALA A 82 7.56 7.87 13.91
CA ALA A 82 6.70 6.72 14.12
C ALA A 82 6.38 6.01 12.79
N PHE A 83 6.08 6.78 11.73
CA PHE A 83 5.92 6.21 10.38
C PHE A 83 7.18 5.46 9.93
N THR A 84 8.35 6.10 10.04
CA THR A 84 9.63 5.50 9.63
C THR A 84 9.92 4.21 10.40
N GLN A 85 9.71 4.21 11.72
CA GLN A 85 9.90 3.03 12.56
C GLN A 85 8.96 1.88 12.21
N GLN A 86 7.71 2.17 11.83
CA GLN A 86 6.77 1.14 11.39
C GLN A 86 7.13 0.61 10.00
N ARG A 87 7.49 1.50 9.07
CA ARG A 87 7.93 1.12 7.71
C ARG A 87 9.11 0.16 7.73
N ILE A 88 10.08 0.35 8.62
CA ILE A 88 11.26 -0.53 8.74
C ILE A 88 10.88 -1.98 9.08
N LYS A 89 9.72 -2.23 9.68
CA LYS A 89 9.24 -3.58 10.02
C LYS A 89 8.71 -4.35 8.83
N LEU A 90 8.40 -3.67 7.72
CA LEU A 90 7.97 -4.27 6.47
C LEU A 90 9.18 -4.96 5.79
N LYS A 91 9.01 -6.21 5.35
CA LYS A 91 10.01 -6.92 4.53
C LYS A 91 9.96 -6.43 3.08
N ALA A 92 11.08 -6.56 2.38
CA ALA A 92 11.15 -6.26 0.94
C ALA A 92 10.18 -7.11 0.10
N SER A 93 9.88 -8.34 0.56
CA SER A 93 8.91 -9.25 -0.05
C SER A 93 7.53 -8.60 -0.23
N PHE A 94 7.09 -7.78 0.73
CA PHE A 94 5.82 -7.06 0.60
C PHE A 94 5.80 -6.21 -0.67
N PHE A 95 6.88 -5.46 -0.93
CA PHE A 95 6.95 -4.59 -2.10
C PHE A 95 7.04 -5.37 -3.41
N ASP A 96 7.66 -6.55 -3.41
CA ASP A 96 7.67 -7.43 -4.59
C ASP A 96 6.24 -7.88 -4.95
N TRP A 97 5.50 -8.41 -3.98
CA TRP A 97 4.11 -8.82 -4.18
C TRP A 97 3.20 -7.65 -4.52
N TRP A 98 3.36 -6.53 -3.85
CA TRP A 98 2.65 -5.29 -4.14
C TRP A 98 2.84 -4.86 -5.60
N ASN A 99 4.09 -4.83 -6.06
CA ASN A 99 4.42 -4.45 -7.43
C ASN A 99 3.89 -5.48 -8.44
N ARG A 100 3.91 -6.77 -8.12
CA ARG A 100 3.28 -7.80 -8.98
C ARG A 100 1.80 -7.55 -9.14
N VAL A 101 1.06 -7.30 -8.05
CA VAL A 101 -0.39 -6.98 -8.13
C VAL A 101 -0.61 -5.72 -8.96
N LEU A 102 0.16 -4.66 -8.73
CA LEU A 102 0.04 -3.40 -9.47
C LEU A 102 0.31 -3.59 -10.97
N TRP A 103 1.41 -4.26 -11.31
CA TRP A 103 1.81 -4.56 -12.68
C TRP A 103 0.78 -5.44 -13.39
N SER A 104 0.42 -6.57 -12.79
CA SER A 104 -0.58 -7.50 -13.35
C SER A 104 -1.93 -6.81 -13.53
N SER A 105 -2.39 -6.02 -12.56
CA SER A 105 -3.66 -5.28 -12.66
C SER A 105 -3.62 -4.24 -13.78
N TYR A 106 -2.50 -3.51 -13.91
CA TYR A 106 -2.33 -2.53 -14.98
C TYR A 106 -2.45 -3.18 -16.35
N TYR A 107 -1.71 -4.26 -16.62
CA TYR A 107 -1.76 -4.92 -17.92
C TYR A 107 -3.09 -5.63 -18.19
N TYR A 108 -3.70 -6.21 -17.16
CA TYR A 108 -5.01 -6.85 -17.27
C TYR A 108 -6.11 -5.84 -17.66
N TYR A 109 -6.20 -4.72 -16.93
CA TYR A 109 -7.26 -3.73 -17.15
C TYR A 109 -7.03 -2.79 -18.31
N SER A 110 -5.77 -2.56 -18.69
CA SER A 110 -5.43 -1.74 -19.85
C SER A 110 -5.54 -2.54 -21.16
N GLY A 111 -5.50 -3.87 -21.11
CA GLY A 111 -5.76 -4.76 -22.25
C GLY A 111 -4.90 -4.44 -23.48
N ALA A 112 -5.50 -4.49 -24.67
CA ALA A 112 -4.83 -4.21 -25.95
C ALA A 112 -4.47 -2.72 -26.17
N SER A 113 -4.92 -1.82 -25.29
CA SER A 113 -4.69 -0.37 -25.43
C SER A 113 -3.36 0.09 -24.84
N VAL A 114 -2.59 -0.80 -24.22
CA VAL A 114 -1.26 -0.49 -23.67
C VAL A 114 -0.27 -0.22 -24.80
N LYS A 115 0.25 1.01 -24.87
CA LYS A 115 1.44 1.32 -25.68
C LYS A 115 2.66 0.64 -25.04
N ARG A 116 3.02 -0.52 -25.58
CA ARG A 116 4.27 -1.22 -25.24
C ARG A 116 5.45 -0.54 -25.90
N HIS A 117 6.60 -0.48 -25.22
CA HIS A 117 7.82 -0.01 -25.85
C HIS A 117 8.36 -1.09 -26.79
N LYS A 118 8.28 -0.87 -28.11
CA LYS A 118 8.71 -1.84 -29.14
C LYS A 118 8.07 -3.24 -29.00
N GLY A 119 6.88 -3.32 -28.41
CA GLY A 119 6.20 -4.61 -28.16
C GLY A 119 6.65 -5.36 -26.91
N PHE A 120 7.68 -4.89 -26.21
CA PHE A 120 8.15 -5.47 -24.95
C PHE A 120 7.31 -4.95 -23.77
N VAL A 121 7.12 -5.83 -22.79
CA VAL A 121 6.49 -5.58 -21.48
C VAL A 121 7.59 -5.42 -20.44
#